data_AF-A0A3B3ZPX1-F1
#
_entry.id   AF-A0A3B3ZPX1-F1
#
_cell.length_a   1.000
_cell.length_b   1.000
_cell.length_c   1.000
_cell.angle_alpha   90.00
_cell.angle_beta   90.00
_cell.angle_gamma   90.00
#
_symmetry.space_group_name_H-M   'P 1'
#
loop_
_entity.id
_entity.type
_entity.pdbx_description
1 polymer ?
#
loop_
_entity_poly.entity_id
_entity_poly.type
_entity_poly.pdbx_seq_one_letter_code
_entity_poly.pdbx_strand_id
1 'polypeptide(L)'
;HEDKTPSFEMTWGSSTSSGYCSDEESDSEFEQYFTARTSFFPKTKKPENDEQTEWAKQELTTPDIQQKVKEYNAQINSNLFMNVNKDGSYTGFIKVQFKLARPVSVPPPKKETGRKSAGVKRRTSFYLPKDASKHLHISSRTTAREVIEALLKKFTVVDNPGKFALFERSERHDQVYLRKLSDDERPLRLRLGAGPNEKLLSFVLKENETGEVNWHAFSMPELKNFLRILQREEEEHVKQIVQRYALARTRMQEALSGSTPG
;
A
#
# COMPACT_ATOMS: atom_id res chain seq x y z
N HIS A 1 45.27 10.31 47.28
CA HIS A 1 44.97 10.45 48.72
C HIS A 1 43.53 10.01 48.93
N GLU A 2 43.31 9.18 49.95
CA GLU A 2 42.05 8.93 50.69
C GLU A 2 40.72 9.06 49.91
N ASP A 3 39.95 8.00 49.65
CA ASP A 3 39.89 6.66 50.26
C ASP A 3 39.46 6.68 51.76
N LYS A 4 38.13 6.63 52.00
CA LYS A 4 37.47 6.35 53.30
C LYS A 4 35.95 6.14 53.19
N THR A 5 35.55 4.88 53.23
CA THR A 5 34.35 4.35 53.92
C THR A 5 34.88 3.23 54.85
N PRO A 6 34.22 2.78 55.96
CA PRO A 6 32.79 2.41 56.01
C PRO A 6 32.12 2.58 57.40
N SER A 7 31.05 1.79 57.62
CA SER A 7 30.45 1.35 58.90
C SER A 7 29.37 2.26 59.53
N PHE A 8 28.27 1.73 60.12
CA PHE A 8 27.82 0.33 60.25
C PHE A 8 26.28 0.20 60.21
N GLU A 9 25.77 -1.03 60.29
CA GLU A 9 24.36 -1.41 60.55
C GLU A 9 23.90 -0.92 61.95
N MET A 10 22.66 -1.05 62.46
CA MET A 10 21.50 -1.94 62.23
C MET A 10 20.23 -1.19 62.78
N THR A 11 18.95 -1.57 62.74
CA THR A 11 18.21 -2.85 62.59
C THR A 11 16.77 -2.59 62.07
N TRP A 12 16.04 -3.65 61.70
CA TRP A 12 14.60 -3.62 61.39
C TRP A 12 13.71 -3.36 62.63
N GLY A 13 12.55 -2.74 62.40
CA GLY A 13 11.48 -2.59 63.41
C GLY A 13 10.09 -2.54 62.77
N SER A 14 9.36 -3.65 62.80
CA SER A 14 8.01 -3.78 62.21
C SER A 14 6.91 -3.55 63.24
N SER A 15 6.05 -2.54 63.02
CA SER A 15 4.78 -2.38 63.76
C SER A 15 3.67 -1.80 62.88
N THR A 16 2.66 -2.64 62.60
CA THR A 16 1.22 -2.35 62.43
C THR A 16 0.74 -0.90 62.22
N SER A 17 -0.04 -0.68 61.15
CA SER A 17 -1.39 -0.10 61.30
C SER A 17 -2.31 -0.40 60.10
N SER A 18 -3.61 -0.23 60.34
CA SER A 18 -4.75 -0.20 59.40
C SER A 18 -4.46 0.25 57.96
N GLY A 19 -4.94 -0.53 56.99
CA GLY A 19 -4.99 -0.10 55.58
C GLY A 19 -6.29 0.62 55.20
N TYR A 20 -6.37 1.03 53.94
CA TYR A 20 -7.59 1.39 53.21
C TYR A 20 -7.55 0.75 51.82
N CYS A 21 -8.72 0.44 51.25
CA CYS A 21 -8.82 0.01 49.86
C CYS A 21 -8.78 1.22 48.93
N SER A 22 -8.01 1.13 47.85
CA SER A 22 -8.13 1.97 46.66
C SER A 22 -7.96 1.07 45.44
N ASP A 23 -9.07 0.71 44.80
CA ASP A 23 -9.07 0.00 43.53
C ASP A 23 -8.74 0.99 42.40
N GLU A 24 -7.58 0.84 41.76
CA GLU A 24 -7.32 1.45 40.44
C GLU A 24 -6.96 0.34 39.45
N GLU A 25 -8.00 -0.22 38.81
CA GLU A 25 -7.96 -1.25 37.76
C GLU A 25 -7.35 -0.66 36.47
N SER A 26 -6.04 -0.39 36.48
CA SER A 26 -5.28 0.24 35.38
C SER A 26 -4.87 -0.74 34.27
N ASP A 27 -5.73 -1.72 33.96
CA ASP A 27 -5.56 -2.68 32.86
C ASP A 27 -5.80 -2.02 31.50
N SER A 28 -4.91 -1.09 31.17
CA SER A 28 -4.74 -0.50 29.84
C SER A 28 -3.78 -1.33 28.98
N GLU A 29 -3.80 -2.66 29.16
CA GLU A 29 -3.04 -3.61 28.33
C GLU A 29 -3.63 -3.63 26.91
N PHE A 30 -3.02 -2.84 26.04
CA PHE A 30 -3.52 -2.52 24.70
C PHE A 30 -3.18 -3.65 23.70
N GLU A 31 -3.64 -4.87 23.98
CA GLU A 31 -3.28 -6.07 23.22
C GLU A 31 -3.64 -5.97 21.72
N GLN A 32 -2.63 -6.17 20.88
CA GLN A 32 -2.68 -5.91 19.44
C GLN A 32 -3.20 -7.12 18.66
N TYR A 33 -4.50 -7.40 18.78
CA TYR A 33 -5.12 -8.50 18.02
C TYR A 33 -5.31 -8.17 16.53
N PHE A 34 -4.99 -9.16 15.68
CA PHE A 34 -4.95 -9.05 14.22
C PHE A 34 -6.34 -9.12 13.56
N THR A 35 -7.23 -8.17 13.86
CA THR A 35 -8.43 -7.95 13.05
C THR A 35 -8.02 -7.44 11.66
N ALA A 36 -8.72 -7.85 10.60
CA ALA A 36 -8.60 -7.22 9.30
C ALA A 36 -9.07 -5.75 9.43
N ARG A 37 -8.13 -4.79 9.39
CA ARG A 37 -8.40 -3.37 9.69
C ARG A 37 -9.30 -2.73 8.62
N THR A 38 -10.61 -2.81 8.82
CA THR A 38 -11.60 -1.91 8.20
C THR A 38 -11.32 -0.50 8.74
N SER A 39 -10.54 0.27 7.97
CA SER A 39 -9.76 1.39 8.49
C SER A 39 -10.57 2.68 8.69
N PHE A 40 -11.53 2.66 9.61
CA PHE A 40 -12.21 3.85 10.13
C PHE A 40 -11.34 4.60 11.17
N PHE A 41 -10.08 4.83 10.81
CA PHE A 41 -9.25 5.81 11.52
C PHE A 41 -9.68 7.22 11.09
N PRO A 42 -9.49 8.26 11.92
CA PRO A 42 -9.79 9.63 11.52
C PRO A 42 -9.06 9.96 10.22
N LYS A 43 -9.77 10.51 9.22
CA LYS A 43 -9.14 11.05 8.01
C LYS A 43 -8.17 12.16 8.45
N THR A 44 -6.87 11.85 8.56
CA THR A 44 -5.85 12.86 8.31
C THR A 44 -6.16 13.43 6.93
N LYS A 45 -6.31 14.75 6.83
CA LYS A 45 -6.68 15.40 5.58
C LYS A 45 -5.56 15.19 4.56
N LYS A 46 -5.66 14.13 3.76
CA LYS A 46 -5.07 14.10 2.43
C LYS A 46 -5.54 15.38 1.72
N PRO A 47 -4.68 16.04 0.92
CA PRO A 47 -5.19 16.91 -0.12
C PRO A 47 -5.98 16.03 -1.12
N GLU A 48 -7.28 15.83 -0.86
CA GLU A 48 -8.26 15.27 -1.81
C GLU A 48 -8.58 16.31 -2.91
N ASN A 49 -7.54 16.98 -3.41
CA ASN A 49 -7.56 17.74 -4.64
C ASN A 49 -6.83 16.87 -5.68
N ASP A 50 -7.58 16.01 -6.37
CA ASP A 50 -7.11 15.36 -7.60
C ASP A 50 -6.99 16.45 -8.68
N GLU A 51 -5.94 17.28 -8.55
CA GLU A 51 -5.48 18.19 -9.58
C GLU A 51 -5.00 17.34 -10.75
N GLN A 52 -5.95 16.99 -11.63
CA GLN A 52 -5.70 16.28 -12.87
C GLN A 52 -4.80 17.14 -13.77
N THR A 53 -3.49 16.96 -13.58
CA THR A 53 -2.37 17.42 -14.38
C THR A 53 -2.81 17.81 -15.79
N GLU A 54 -2.84 19.11 -16.10
CA GLU A 54 -3.57 19.68 -17.26
C GLU A 54 -3.23 19.02 -18.60
N TRP A 55 -1.97 18.57 -18.74
CA TRP A 55 -1.45 17.84 -19.89
C TRP A 55 -2.18 16.53 -20.20
N ALA A 56 -2.93 15.96 -19.27
CA ALA A 56 -3.79 14.81 -19.47
C ALA A 56 -5.02 15.11 -20.36
N LYS A 57 -5.54 16.35 -20.29
CA LYS A 57 -6.81 16.76 -20.92
C LYS A 57 -6.65 17.40 -22.30
N GLN A 58 -5.46 17.88 -22.66
CA GLN A 58 -5.22 18.46 -23.99
C GLN A 58 -5.36 17.39 -25.08
N GLU A 59 -6.46 17.47 -25.85
CA GLU A 59 -6.50 16.89 -27.20
C GLU A 59 -5.56 17.70 -28.08
N LEU A 60 -4.59 17.01 -28.67
CA LEU A 60 -3.54 17.59 -29.50
C LEU A 60 -3.76 17.13 -30.93
N THR A 61 -3.75 18.05 -31.88
CA THR A 61 -3.82 17.71 -33.30
C THR A 61 -2.47 17.14 -33.77
N THR A 62 -2.45 16.50 -34.94
CA THR A 62 -1.22 15.93 -35.52
C THR A 62 -0.05 16.93 -35.62
N PRO A 63 -0.22 18.20 -36.06
CA PRO A 63 0.88 19.18 -36.02
C PRO A 63 1.31 19.56 -34.59
N ASP A 64 0.38 19.67 -33.63
CA ASP A 64 0.75 19.94 -32.22
C ASP A 64 1.61 18.82 -31.64
N ILE A 65 1.29 17.56 -31.97
CA ILE A 65 2.08 16.38 -31.60
C ILE A 65 3.48 16.44 -32.23
N GLN A 66 3.59 16.80 -33.51
CA GLN A 66 4.88 16.95 -34.19
C GLN A 66 5.74 18.05 -33.56
N GLN A 67 5.14 19.20 -33.24
CA GLN A 67 5.83 20.31 -32.60
C GLN A 67 6.27 19.96 -31.17
N LYS A 68 5.39 19.39 -30.33
CA LYS A 68 5.77 18.95 -28.98
C LYS A 68 6.82 17.84 -28.99
N VAL A 69 6.80 16.92 -29.95
CA VAL A 69 7.86 15.89 -30.08
C VAL A 69 9.20 16.53 -30.46
N LYS A 70 9.21 17.54 -31.34
CA LYS A 70 10.41 18.31 -31.67
C LYS A 70 10.95 19.09 -30.47
N GLU A 71 10.08 19.75 -29.70
CA GLU A 71 10.44 20.46 -28.46
C GLU A 71 10.95 19.52 -27.36
N TYR A 72 10.33 18.35 -27.21
CA TYR A 72 10.78 17.30 -26.29
C TYR A 72 12.17 16.81 -26.67
N ASN A 73 12.37 16.44 -27.95
CA ASN A 73 13.65 15.92 -28.44
C ASN A 73 14.78 16.95 -28.38
N ALA A 74 14.48 18.25 -28.55
CA ALA A 74 15.45 19.33 -28.38
C ALA A 74 15.94 19.52 -26.93
N GLN A 75 15.23 18.97 -25.94
CA GLN A 75 15.57 19.06 -24.52
C GLN A 75 16.29 17.81 -23.97
N ILE A 76 16.47 16.74 -24.76
CA ILE A 76 17.10 15.51 -24.25
C ILE A 76 18.57 15.38 -24.64
N ASN A 77 19.41 15.13 -23.62
CA ASN A 77 20.83 14.87 -23.76
C ASN A 77 21.14 13.36 -23.88
N SER A 78 20.22 12.57 -24.46
CA SER A 78 20.32 11.10 -24.54
C SER A 78 19.49 10.52 -25.68
N ASN A 79 19.77 9.27 -26.07
CA ASN A 79 19.12 8.59 -27.19
C ASN A 79 17.66 8.13 -26.92
N LEU A 80 16.98 8.73 -25.94
CA LEU A 80 15.62 8.36 -25.50
C LEU A 80 14.53 9.19 -26.21
N PHE A 81 14.69 9.40 -27.52
CA PHE A 81 13.85 10.24 -28.35
C PHE A 81 12.39 9.74 -28.46
N MET A 82 11.47 10.67 -28.77
CA MET A 82 10.15 10.34 -29.29
C MET A 82 10.12 10.44 -30.82
N ASN A 83 9.39 9.53 -31.47
CA ASN A 83 9.24 9.45 -32.92
C ASN A 83 7.77 9.53 -33.30
N VAL A 84 7.41 10.37 -34.28
CA VAL A 84 6.03 10.45 -34.83
C VAL A 84 5.88 9.47 -35.99
N ASN A 85 4.76 8.75 -36.01
CA ASN A 85 4.39 7.77 -37.02
C ASN A 85 3.45 8.38 -38.08
N LYS A 86 3.34 7.72 -39.24
CA LYS A 86 2.49 8.16 -40.36
C LYS A 86 0.99 8.18 -40.04
N ASP A 87 0.55 7.47 -39.02
CA ASP A 87 -0.86 7.40 -38.56
C ASP A 87 -1.20 8.47 -37.50
N GLY A 88 -0.29 9.42 -37.22
CA GLY A 88 -0.45 10.41 -36.16
C GLY A 88 -0.19 9.86 -34.74
N SER A 89 0.07 8.57 -34.58
CA SER A 89 0.60 8.05 -33.32
C SER A 89 2.07 8.44 -33.14
N TYR A 90 2.62 8.20 -31.96
CA TYR A 90 4.04 8.38 -31.68
C TYR A 90 4.53 7.27 -30.76
N THR A 91 5.83 6.97 -30.82
CA THR A 91 6.50 6.10 -29.84
C THR A 91 7.58 6.87 -29.11
N GLY A 92 8.00 6.35 -27.96
CA GLY A 92 9.05 6.97 -27.17
C GLY A 92 9.27 6.22 -25.87
N PHE A 93 10.12 6.79 -25.01
CA PHE A 93 10.53 6.14 -23.77
C PHE A 93 9.86 6.73 -22.55
N ILE A 94 9.42 5.85 -21.64
CA ILE A 94 9.12 6.21 -20.25
C ILE A 94 10.05 5.45 -19.31
N LYS A 95 10.42 6.08 -18.18
CA LYS A 95 11.08 5.43 -17.06
C LYS A 95 10.05 5.17 -15.96
N VAL A 96 10.01 3.95 -15.44
CA VAL A 96 9.18 3.57 -14.28
C VAL A 96 10.09 3.08 -13.16
N GLN A 97 10.02 3.69 -11.98
CA GLN A 97 10.62 3.21 -10.73
C GLN A 97 9.68 2.22 -10.06
N PHE A 98 10.22 1.16 -9.48
CA PHE A 98 9.46 0.17 -8.72
C PHE A 98 9.57 0.47 -7.23
N LYS A 99 8.42 0.57 -6.56
CA LYS A 99 8.29 0.62 -5.10
C LYS A 99 7.29 -0.45 -4.65
N LEU A 100 7.67 -1.71 -4.87
CA LEU A 100 6.92 -2.88 -4.43
C LEU A 100 7.37 -3.27 -3.01
N ALA A 101 6.47 -3.79 -2.19
CA ALA A 101 6.64 -3.94 -0.75
C ALA A 101 6.72 -5.41 -0.30
N ARG A 102 6.80 -6.37 -1.23
CA ARG A 102 6.80 -7.81 -0.93
C ARG A 102 7.89 -8.58 -1.69
N PRO A 103 8.38 -9.71 -1.15
CA PRO A 103 9.12 -10.69 -1.92
C PRO A 103 8.15 -11.39 -2.88
N VAL A 104 8.37 -11.20 -4.18
CA VAL A 104 7.43 -11.49 -5.27
C VAL A 104 7.31 -12.99 -5.52
N SER A 105 6.08 -13.50 -5.60
CA SER A 105 5.86 -14.88 -6.08
C SER A 105 6.22 -15.01 -7.56
N VAL A 106 7.15 -15.91 -7.89
CA VAL A 106 7.46 -16.31 -9.28
C VAL A 106 7.16 -17.81 -9.48
N PRO A 107 6.99 -18.29 -10.73
CA PRO A 107 6.89 -19.73 -10.99
C PRO A 107 8.25 -20.42 -10.72
N PRO A 108 8.29 -21.65 -10.18
CA PRO A 108 9.54 -22.38 -10.04
C PRO A 108 10.19 -22.60 -11.41
N PRO A 109 11.54 -22.54 -11.52
CA PRO A 109 12.24 -22.75 -12.79
C PRO A 109 11.94 -24.16 -13.33
N LYS A 110 11.68 -24.25 -14.64
CA LYS A 110 11.47 -25.54 -15.32
C LYS A 110 12.74 -26.38 -15.25
N LYS A 111 12.80 -27.35 -14.35
CA LYS A 111 13.72 -28.48 -14.47
C LYS A 111 13.11 -29.50 -15.42
N GLU A 112 13.78 -29.75 -16.54
CA GLU A 112 13.50 -30.88 -17.41
C GLU A 112 14.05 -32.15 -16.76
N THR A 113 13.24 -32.80 -15.93
CA THR A 113 13.46 -34.18 -15.47
C THR A 113 12.15 -34.73 -14.90
N GLY A 114 11.69 -35.87 -15.43
CA GLY A 114 10.34 -36.34 -15.18
C GLY A 114 10.15 -37.04 -13.83
N ARG A 115 9.20 -36.56 -13.02
CA ARG A 115 8.37 -37.41 -12.15
C ARG A 115 7.07 -36.70 -11.79
N LYS A 116 5.94 -37.40 -11.92
CA LYS A 116 4.63 -36.90 -11.50
C LYS A 116 4.53 -37.01 -9.97
N SER A 117 4.44 -35.89 -9.28
CA SER A 117 3.92 -35.83 -7.90
C SER A 117 3.02 -34.61 -7.75
N ALA A 118 1.93 -34.76 -7.00
CA ALA A 118 0.97 -33.68 -6.73
C ALA A 118 1.48 -32.72 -5.63
N GLY A 119 2.73 -32.27 -5.77
CA GLY A 119 3.34 -31.33 -4.83
C GLY A 119 2.79 -29.93 -5.03
N VAL A 120 2.45 -29.25 -3.92
CA VAL A 120 2.10 -27.82 -3.89
C VAL A 120 3.17 -27.04 -4.66
N LYS A 121 2.74 -26.23 -5.64
CA LYS A 121 3.64 -25.39 -6.45
C LYS A 121 4.35 -24.39 -5.53
N ARG A 122 5.58 -24.73 -5.11
CA ARG A 122 6.41 -23.88 -4.25
C ARG A 122 6.67 -22.55 -4.96
N ARG A 123 5.92 -21.51 -4.57
CA ARG A 123 6.17 -20.12 -4.92
C ARG A 123 7.47 -19.70 -4.25
N THR A 124 8.58 -19.77 -4.99
CA THR A 124 9.83 -19.11 -4.62
C THR A 124 9.60 -17.61 -4.64
N SER A 125 9.85 -16.93 -3.53
CA SER A 125 9.65 -15.50 -3.40
C SER A 125 10.94 -14.74 -3.72
N PHE A 126 10.99 -14.07 -4.87
CA PHE A 126 12.16 -13.30 -5.31
C PHE A 126 12.03 -11.84 -4.90
N TYR A 127 13.10 -11.29 -4.34
CA TYR A 127 13.18 -9.86 -4.09
C TYR A 127 13.51 -9.12 -5.39
N LEU A 128 12.62 -8.22 -5.80
CA LEU A 128 13.02 -7.16 -6.71
C LEU A 128 14.01 -6.25 -5.97
N PRO A 129 15.15 -5.84 -6.57
CA PRO A 129 16.06 -4.91 -5.92
C PRO A 129 15.35 -3.62 -5.52
N LYS A 130 15.66 -3.10 -4.32
CA LYS A 130 15.19 -1.77 -3.89
C LYS A 130 15.61 -0.74 -4.94
N ASP A 131 14.67 0.14 -5.29
CA ASP A 131 14.81 1.19 -6.29
C ASP A 131 15.18 0.71 -7.71
N ALA A 132 14.86 -0.54 -8.05
CA ALA A 132 14.83 -1.00 -9.43
C ALA A 132 13.99 -0.05 -10.31
N SER A 133 14.49 0.27 -11.50
CA SER A 133 13.73 1.05 -12.49
C SER A 133 13.93 0.47 -13.89
N LYS A 134 12.98 0.73 -14.79
CA LYS A 134 13.07 0.29 -16.18
C LYS A 134 12.62 1.38 -17.15
N HIS A 135 13.42 1.58 -18.19
CA HIS A 135 12.97 2.23 -19.41
C HIS A 135 12.11 1.26 -20.23
N LEU A 136 10.97 1.75 -20.70
CA LEU A 136 10.10 1.07 -21.66
C LEU A 136 9.99 1.93 -22.92
N HIS A 137 10.17 1.33 -24.09
CA HIS A 137 9.72 1.91 -25.35
C HIS A 137 8.25 1.52 -25.54
N ILE A 138 7.36 2.51 -25.65
CA ILE A 138 5.90 2.33 -25.76
C ILE A 138 5.31 3.25 -26.83
N SER A 139 4.01 3.09 -27.11
CA SER A 139 3.27 3.95 -28.04
C SER A 139 2.38 4.98 -27.31
N SER A 140 1.92 6.00 -28.04
CA SER A 140 0.91 6.96 -27.58
C SER A 140 -0.50 6.38 -27.42
N ARG A 141 -0.69 5.11 -27.79
CA ARG A 141 -1.91 4.34 -27.53
C ARG A 141 -1.79 3.49 -26.26
N THR A 142 -0.58 3.24 -25.77
CA THR A 142 -0.31 2.30 -24.68
C THR A 142 -0.82 2.82 -23.34
N THR A 143 -1.61 2.02 -22.64
CA THR A 143 -2.29 2.43 -21.39
C THR A 143 -1.44 2.16 -20.14
N ALA A 144 -1.83 2.78 -19.02
CA ALA A 144 -1.23 2.53 -17.71
C ALA A 144 -1.37 1.05 -17.32
N ARG A 145 -2.52 0.43 -17.65
CA ARG A 145 -2.78 -0.99 -17.43
C ARG A 145 -1.81 -1.89 -18.21
N GLU A 146 -1.61 -1.63 -19.50
CA GLU A 146 -0.64 -2.38 -20.31
C GLU A 146 0.80 -2.21 -19.79
N VAL A 147 1.16 -1.01 -19.32
CA VAL A 147 2.46 -0.76 -18.67
C VAL A 147 2.62 -1.59 -17.39
N ILE A 148 1.59 -1.65 -16.53
CA ILE A 148 1.59 -2.50 -15.33
C ILE A 148 1.81 -3.97 -15.73
N GLU A 149 0.98 -4.53 -16.60
CA GLU A 149 1.07 -5.95 -16.99
C GLU A 149 2.40 -6.30 -17.67
N ALA A 150 2.91 -5.43 -18.55
CA ALA A 150 4.20 -5.62 -19.21
C ALA A 150 5.38 -5.59 -18.21
N LEU A 151 5.34 -4.71 -17.20
CA LEU A 151 6.37 -4.64 -16.15
C LEU A 151 6.32 -5.88 -15.25
N LEU A 152 5.14 -6.26 -14.77
CA LEU A 152 4.96 -7.44 -13.91
C LEU A 152 5.43 -8.72 -14.60
N LYS A 153 5.02 -8.93 -15.86
CA LYS A 153 5.49 -10.05 -16.71
C LYS A 153 7.01 -10.05 -16.90
N LYS A 154 7.61 -8.88 -17.12
CA LYS A 154 9.06 -8.70 -17.33
C LYS A 154 9.91 -8.99 -16.09
N PHE A 155 9.34 -8.81 -14.90
CA PHE A 155 9.95 -9.18 -13.61
C PHE A 155 9.37 -10.48 -13.02
N THR A 156 8.70 -11.30 -13.85
CA THR A 156 8.14 -12.62 -13.50
C THR A 156 7.14 -12.66 -12.33
N VAL A 157 6.54 -11.51 -12.01
CA VAL A 157 5.50 -11.37 -10.98
C VAL A 157 4.25 -12.14 -11.41
N VAL A 158 3.78 -13.10 -10.59
CA VAL A 158 2.53 -13.85 -10.84
C VAL A 158 1.33 -13.34 -10.04
N ASP A 159 1.50 -12.24 -9.30
CA ASP A 159 0.43 -11.58 -8.58
C ASP A 159 -0.51 -10.82 -9.54
N ASN A 160 -1.78 -10.74 -9.17
CA ASN A 160 -2.82 -10.10 -9.99
C ASN A 160 -2.45 -8.62 -10.27
N PRO A 161 -2.41 -8.16 -11.54
CA PRO A 161 -2.07 -6.78 -11.90
C PRO A 161 -2.92 -5.73 -11.18
N GLY A 162 -4.17 -6.03 -10.85
CA GLY A 162 -5.04 -5.14 -10.06
C GLY A 162 -4.61 -4.90 -8.61
N LYS A 163 -3.62 -5.65 -8.10
CA LYS A 163 -2.95 -5.34 -6.81
C LYS A 163 -1.97 -4.17 -6.93
N PHE A 164 -1.61 -3.77 -8.14
CA PHE A 164 -0.64 -2.72 -8.41
C PHE A 164 -1.33 -1.50 -9.01
N ALA A 165 -0.64 -0.37 -8.97
CA ALA A 165 -1.05 0.82 -9.70
C ALA A 165 0.19 1.60 -10.15
N LEU A 166 0.06 2.25 -11.31
CA LEU A 166 1.03 3.20 -11.82
C LEU A 166 0.65 4.59 -11.29
N PHE A 167 1.62 5.29 -10.72
CA PHE A 167 1.45 6.64 -10.22
C PHE A 167 2.31 7.60 -11.03
N GLU A 168 1.79 8.81 -11.28
CA GLU A 168 2.63 9.95 -11.60
C GLU A 168 3.13 10.61 -10.32
N ARG A 169 4.41 10.92 -10.27
CA ARG A 169 5.07 11.73 -9.24
C ARG A 169 5.52 13.04 -9.86
N SER A 170 5.24 14.15 -9.20
CA SER A 170 5.79 15.46 -9.54
C SER A 170 6.36 16.16 -8.30
N GLU A 171 7.26 17.11 -8.52
CA GLU A 171 7.99 17.84 -7.49
C GLU A 171 7.82 19.35 -7.76
N ARG A 172 7.11 20.05 -6.86
CA ARG A 172 6.79 21.48 -6.97
C ARG A 172 6.93 22.12 -5.58
N HIS A 173 7.60 23.28 -5.49
CA HIS A 173 7.81 24.01 -4.23
C HIS A 173 8.37 23.12 -3.10
N ASP A 174 9.35 22.27 -3.44
CA ASP A 174 9.97 21.23 -2.60
C ASP A 174 9.01 20.19 -1.98
N GLN A 175 7.74 20.18 -2.40
CA GLN A 175 6.76 19.15 -2.07
C GLN A 175 6.67 18.10 -3.20
N VAL A 176 6.50 16.84 -2.80
CA VAL A 176 6.36 15.70 -3.72
C VAL A 176 4.90 15.27 -3.77
N TYR A 177 4.27 15.46 -4.92
CA TYR A 177 2.90 15.04 -5.21
C TYR A 177 2.92 13.66 -5.88
N LEU A 178 1.88 12.86 -5.63
CA LEU A 178 1.77 11.48 -6.14
C LEU A 178 0.30 11.16 -6.48
N ARG A 179 -0.07 11.22 -7.76
CA ARG A 179 -1.42 10.89 -8.25
C ARG A 179 -1.45 9.48 -8.83
N LYS A 180 -2.51 8.72 -8.52
CA LYS A 180 -2.76 7.42 -9.15
C LYS A 180 -3.26 7.63 -10.58
N LEU A 181 -2.67 6.93 -11.54
CA LEU A 181 -3.20 6.86 -12.89
C LEU A 181 -4.36 5.87 -12.94
N SER A 182 -5.39 6.20 -13.70
CA SER A 182 -6.44 5.27 -14.11
C SER A 182 -5.89 4.26 -15.13
N ASP A 183 -6.49 3.05 -15.17
CA ASP A 183 -6.00 1.95 -16.02
C ASP A 183 -5.96 2.32 -17.53
N ASP A 184 -6.84 3.23 -17.99
CA ASP A 184 -6.98 3.71 -19.37
C ASP A 184 -6.11 4.93 -19.72
N GLU A 185 -5.51 5.62 -18.73
CA GLU A 185 -4.61 6.75 -18.99
C GLU A 185 -3.38 6.31 -19.77
N ARG A 186 -2.75 7.23 -20.52
CA ARG A 186 -1.70 6.93 -21.49
C ARG A 186 -0.37 7.57 -21.07
N PRO A 187 0.55 6.85 -20.40
CA PRO A 187 1.76 7.44 -19.81
C PRO A 187 2.66 8.18 -20.80
N LEU A 188 2.72 7.78 -22.08
CA LEU A 188 3.51 8.50 -23.09
C LEU A 188 2.91 9.88 -23.43
N ARG A 189 1.58 10.04 -23.38
CA ARG A 189 0.90 11.34 -23.58
C ARG A 189 1.22 12.30 -22.43
N LEU A 190 1.18 11.80 -21.20
CA LEU A 190 1.59 12.54 -20.01
C LEU A 190 3.07 12.96 -20.10
N ARG A 191 3.96 12.05 -20.52
CA ARG A 191 5.39 12.35 -20.74
C ARG A 191 5.64 13.37 -21.84
N LEU A 192 4.92 13.31 -22.96
CA LEU A 192 5.04 14.31 -24.03
C LEU A 192 4.57 15.70 -23.55
N GLY A 193 3.51 15.75 -22.74
CA GLY A 193 2.97 17.01 -22.22
C GLY A 193 3.81 17.66 -21.10
N ALA A 194 4.38 16.87 -20.19
CA ALA A 194 5.22 17.35 -19.09
C ALA A 194 6.71 17.52 -19.45
N GLY A 195 7.14 17.05 -20.62
CA GLY A 195 8.53 17.09 -21.06
C GLY A 195 9.45 16.02 -20.42
N PRO A 196 10.75 16.04 -20.76
CA PRO A 196 11.70 15.03 -20.31
C PRO A 196 12.18 15.20 -18.86
N ASN A 197 11.73 16.26 -18.16
CA ASN A 197 12.18 16.56 -16.80
C ASN A 197 11.53 15.62 -15.77
N GLU A 198 12.36 14.80 -15.10
CA GLU A 198 11.94 13.83 -14.09
C GLU A 198 11.40 14.45 -12.79
N LYS A 199 11.66 15.75 -12.54
CA LYS A 199 11.01 16.51 -11.45
C LYS A 199 9.57 16.89 -11.79
N LEU A 200 9.30 17.32 -13.03
CA LEU A 200 7.94 17.69 -13.46
C LEU A 200 7.03 16.47 -13.55
N LEU A 201 7.57 15.34 -13.99
CA LEU A 201 6.89 14.07 -14.05
C LEU A 201 7.89 12.91 -13.96
N SER A 202 7.64 11.94 -13.09
CA SER A 202 8.27 10.62 -13.08
C SER A 202 7.22 9.54 -12.76
N PHE A 203 7.39 8.31 -13.24
CA PHE A 203 6.40 7.24 -13.01
C PHE A 203 6.87 6.24 -11.95
N VAL A 204 5.96 5.84 -11.06
CA VAL A 204 6.23 4.89 -9.97
C VAL A 204 5.20 3.77 -9.99
N LEU A 205 5.65 2.52 -10.10
CA LEU A 205 4.82 1.33 -9.89
C LEU A 205 4.83 0.97 -8.40
N LYS A 206 3.65 0.95 -7.77
CA LYS A 206 3.44 0.56 -6.37
C LYS A 206 2.43 -0.60 -6.29
N GLU A 207 2.39 -1.27 -5.13
CA GLU A 207 1.21 -2.01 -4.69
C GLU A 207 0.12 -1.02 -4.20
N ASN A 208 -1.16 -1.38 -4.33
CA ASN A 208 -2.27 -0.60 -3.78
C ASN A 208 -2.28 -0.73 -2.24
N GLU A 209 -1.65 0.24 -1.55
CA GLU A 209 -1.56 0.33 -0.09
C GLU A 209 -2.92 0.61 0.60
N THR A 210 -3.95 1.03 -0.14
CA THR A 210 -5.19 1.61 0.41
C THR A 210 -6.13 0.64 1.13
N GLY A 211 -5.87 -0.67 1.12
CA GLY A 211 -6.79 -1.68 1.63
C GLY A 211 -8.03 -1.91 0.75
N GLU A 212 -8.18 -1.13 -0.32
CA GLU A 212 -9.24 -1.28 -1.33
C GLU A 212 -9.04 -2.58 -2.11
N VAL A 213 -9.77 -3.62 -1.70
CA VAL A 213 -9.83 -4.88 -2.44
C VAL A 213 -10.58 -4.64 -3.76
N ASN A 214 -9.91 -4.87 -4.90
CA ASN A 214 -10.57 -4.86 -6.19
C ASN A 214 -11.45 -6.12 -6.34
N TRP A 215 -12.67 -6.05 -5.81
CA TRP A 215 -13.63 -7.17 -5.76
C TRP A 215 -13.97 -7.73 -7.15
N HIS A 216 -13.97 -6.91 -8.21
CA HIS A 216 -14.20 -7.35 -9.58
C HIS A 216 -13.09 -8.29 -10.12
N ALA A 217 -11.94 -8.35 -9.45
CA ALA A 217 -10.81 -9.18 -9.84
C ALA A 217 -10.83 -10.61 -9.23
N PHE A 218 -11.92 -10.98 -8.55
CA PHE A 218 -12.15 -12.30 -7.94
C PHE A 218 -13.35 -13.00 -8.59
N SER A 219 -13.33 -14.33 -8.60
CA SER A 219 -14.43 -15.14 -9.12
C SER A 219 -15.62 -15.20 -8.15
N MET A 220 -16.82 -15.47 -8.67
CA MET A 220 -18.04 -15.58 -7.84
C MET A 220 -17.93 -16.60 -6.68
N PRO A 221 -17.25 -17.77 -6.81
CA PRO A 221 -16.99 -18.65 -5.66
C PRO A 221 -16.08 -18.04 -4.59
N GLU A 222 -15.07 -17.25 -4.98
CA GLU A 222 -14.18 -16.58 -4.03
C GLU A 222 -14.92 -15.46 -3.29
N LEU A 223 -15.70 -14.63 -4.00
CA LEU A 223 -16.56 -13.60 -3.42
C LEU A 223 -17.57 -14.17 -2.42
N LYS A 224 -18.23 -15.30 -2.76
CA LYS A 224 -19.12 -16.02 -1.83
C LYS A 224 -18.38 -16.56 -0.61
N ASN A 225 -17.11 -16.95 -0.74
CA ASN A 225 -16.31 -17.41 0.38
C ASN A 225 -15.92 -16.26 1.32
N PHE A 226 -15.56 -15.08 0.77
CA PHE A 226 -15.28 -13.89 1.58
C PHE A 226 -16.51 -13.43 2.37
N LEU A 227 -17.70 -13.37 1.75
CA LEU A 227 -18.96 -13.06 2.45
C LEU A 227 -19.22 -14.02 3.62
N ARG A 228 -19.02 -15.33 3.40
CA ARG A 228 -19.20 -16.37 4.44
C ARG A 228 -18.17 -16.28 5.57
N ILE A 229 -16.97 -15.74 5.31
CA ILE A 229 -15.94 -15.49 6.34
C ILE A 229 -16.35 -14.26 7.16
N LEU A 230 -16.65 -13.14 6.50
CA LEU A 230 -17.06 -11.90 7.14
C LEU A 230 -18.32 -12.08 8.01
N GLN A 231 -19.32 -12.84 7.54
CA GLN A 231 -20.51 -13.15 8.33
C GLN A 231 -20.20 -13.95 9.59
N ARG A 232 -19.23 -14.88 9.56
CA ARG A 232 -18.77 -15.59 10.76
C ARG A 232 -18.07 -14.64 11.74
N GLU A 233 -17.18 -13.78 11.23
CA GLU A 233 -16.47 -12.79 12.05
C GLU A 233 -17.45 -11.81 12.72
N GLU A 234 -18.46 -11.35 11.99
CA GLU A 234 -19.55 -10.52 12.50
C GLU A 234 -20.36 -11.24 13.59
N GLU A 235 -20.82 -12.47 13.33
CA GLU A 235 -21.52 -13.29 14.33
C GLU A 235 -20.70 -13.54 15.61
N GLU A 236 -19.38 -13.69 15.47
CA GLU A 236 -18.47 -13.93 16.59
C GLU A 236 -18.21 -12.65 17.40
N HIS A 237 -18.01 -11.51 16.73
CA HIS A 237 -17.95 -10.20 17.38
C HIS A 237 -19.25 -9.83 18.10
N VAL A 238 -20.43 -10.10 17.52
CA VAL A 238 -21.72 -9.88 18.21
C VAL A 238 -21.81 -10.71 19.48
N LYS A 239 -21.38 -11.98 19.46
CA LYS A 239 -21.35 -12.85 20.66
C LYS A 239 -20.40 -12.30 21.73
N GLN A 240 -19.19 -11.87 21.35
CA GLN A 240 -18.22 -11.23 22.26
C GLN A 240 -18.78 -9.96 22.91
N ILE A 241 -19.42 -9.09 22.12
CA ILE A 241 -20.04 -7.85 22.61
C ILE A 241 -21.16 -8.15 23.60
N VAL A 242 -22.09 -9.05 23.25
CA VAL A 242 -23.20 -9.46 24.14
C VAL A 242 -22.69 -10.07 25.44
N GLN A 243 -21.68 -10.94 25.38
CA GLN A 243 -21.07 -11.55 26.57
C GLN A 243 -20.39 -10.50 27.47
N ARG A 244 -19.68 -9.53 26.89
CA ARG A 244 -19.04 -8.45 27.66
C ARG A 244 -20.06 -7.54 28.35
N TYR A 245 -21.15 -7.18 27.66
CA TYR A 245 -22.25 -6.40 28.27
C TYR A 245 -23.03 -7.18 29.32
N ALA A 246 -23.19 -8.50 29.15
CA ALA A 246 -23.79 -9.36 30.17
C ALA A 246 -22.92 -9.41 31.44
N LEU A 247 -21.62 -9.65 31.31
CA LEU A 247 -20.69 -9.67 32.45
C LEU A 247 -20.65 -8.33 33.18
N ALA A 248 -20.55 -7.21 32.44
CA ALA A 248 -20.57 -5.87 33.02
C ALA A 248 -21.89 -5.59 33.76
N ARG A 249 -23.03 -6.04 33.22
CA ARG A 249 -24.34 -5.93 33.88
C ARG A 249 -24.37 -6.72 35.19
N THR A 250 -23.85 -7.95 35.22
CA THR A 250 -23.77 -8.75 36.45
C THR A 250 -22.93 -8.05 37.52
N ARG A 251 -21.72 -7.59 37.18
CA ARG A 251 -20.86 -6.83 38.11
C ARG A 251 -21.56 -5.59 38.69
N MET A 252 -22.29 -4.84 37.86
CA MET A 252 -23.07 -3.67 38.33
C MET A 252 -24.23 -4.06 39.27
N GLN A 253 -24.90 -5.20 39.02
CA GLN A 253 -25.98 -5.68 39.90
C GLN A 253 -25.44 -6.21 41.23
N GLU A 254 -24.28 -6.88 41.21
CA GLU A 254 -23.58 -7.33 42.43
C GLU A 254 -23.18 -6.12 43.30
N ALA A 255 -22.53 -5.12 42.72
CA ALA A 255 -22.14 -3.88 43.41
C ALA A 255 -23.35 -3.12 44.02
N LEU A 256 -24.47 -3.04 43.29
CA LEU A 256 -25.71 -2.46 43.81
C LEU A 256 -26.30 -3.28 44.97
N SER A 257 -26.22 -4.61 44.92
CA SER A 257 -26.74 -5.50 45.97
C SER A 257 -25.92 -5.46 47.27
N GLY A 258 -24.62 -5.15 47.18
CA GLY A 258 -23.76 -4.93 48.35
C GLY A 258 -23.95 -3.56 49.03
N SER A 259 -24.72 -2.65 48.42
CA SER A 259 -24.94 -1.29 48.92
C SER A 259 -26.28 -1.17 49.64
N THR A 260 -26.38 -1.77 50.83
CA THR A 260 -27.48 -1.45 51.77
C THR A 260 -27.31 -0.03 52.32
N PRO A 261 -28.32 0.86 52.21
CA PRO A 261 -28.29 2.14 52.92
C PRO A 261 -28.25 1.93 54.43
N GLY A 262 -27.40 2.69 55.13
CA GLY A 262 -27.40 2.84 56.59
C GLY A 262 -28.20 4.05 57.04
#